data_AF-A0AB34JAB5-F1
#
_entry.id   AF-A0AB34JAB5-F1
#
_cell.length_a   1.000
_cell.length_b   1.000
_cell.length_c   1.000
_cell.angle_alpha   90.00
_cell.angle_beta   90.00
_cell.angle_gamma   90.00
#
_symmetry.space_group_name_H-M   'P 1'
#
loop_
_entity.id
_entity.type
_entity.pdbx_description
1 polymer ?
#
loop_
_entity_poly.entity_id
_entity_poly.type
_entity_poly.pdbx_seq_one_letter_code
_entity_poly.pdbx_strand_id
1 'polypeptide(L)'
;MHIKLEGILPTCASSAFALLFVGLCVHSLWTHEAEPPTRQLLDSRRLRPLLLVTLGWTALYFSFLQGQAAAAFWVHKLRREAAGKKDEPSPPRANRPLEFAHVKYGQERSNSGLIFTMDRTVGNMLEQTPPFLLSIWLHGLFASPSTAARFGWMWLLLRACYPIAFAHPSMSPALWGAQRRLGISWVNFVTWPSYGIVWGLLVSATLDG
;
A
#
# COMPACT_ATOMS: atom_id res chain seq x y z
N MET A 1 -3.43 -18.17 25.72
CA MET A 1 -2.75 -17.16 24.88
C MET A 1 -3.77 -16.62 23.87
N HIS A 2 -4.49 -15.55 24.22
CA HIS A 2 -5.48 -14.95 23.32
C HIS A 2 -4.74 -14.16 22.23
N ILE A 3 -4.69 -14.70 21.01
CA ILE A 3 -4.29 -13.92 19.84
C ILE A 3 -5.37 -12.85 19.65
N LYS A 4 -5.04 -11.61 19.98
CA LYS A 4 -5.90 -10.47 19.69
C LYS A 4 -6.04 -10.37 18.17
N LEU A 5 -7.20 -10.77 17.65
CA LEU A 5 -7.58 -10.67 16.23
C LEU A 5 -7.72 -9.21 15.74
N GLU A 6 -7.24 -8.25 16.53
CA GLU A 6 -7.36 -6.79 16.40
C GLU A 6 -6.51 -6.29 15.20
N GLY A 7 -6.85 -6.67 13.98
CA GLY A 7 -6.16 -6.23 12.76
C GLY A 7 -6.08 -7.27 11.65
N ILE A 8 -6.45 -8.53 11.91
CA ILE A 8 -6.28 -9.61 10.95
C ILE A 8 -7.09 -9.37 9.67
N LEU A 9 -8.29 -8.79 9.71
CA LEU A 9 -9.09 -8.57 8.50
C LEU A 9 -8.45 -7.61 7.47
N PRO A 10 -8.09 -6.36 7.82
CA PRO A 10 -7.44 -5.46 6.87
C PRO A 10 -6.03 -5.97 6.49
N THR A 11 -5.29 -6.57 7.42
CA THR A 11 -3.96 -7.13 7.13
C THR A 11 -4.03 -8.38 6.24
N CYS A 12 -5.03 -9.24 6.39
CA CYS A 12 -5.25 -10.40 5.52
C CYS A 12 -5.76 -9.98 4.14
N ALA A 13 -6.62 -8.95 4.04
CA ALA A 13 -6.98 -8.39 2.75
C ALA A 13 -5.74 -7.84 2.03
N SER A 14 -4.93 -7.01 2.71
CA SER A 14 -3.65 -6.51 2.16
C SER A 14 -2.69 -7.64 1.81
N SER A 15 -2.63 -8.72 2.59
CA SER A 15 -1.78 -9.89 2.33
C SER A 15 -2.28 -10.70 1.14
N ALA A 16 -3.59 -10.91 1.01
CA ALA A 16 -4.20 -11.59 -0.14
C ALA A 16 -3.99 -10.78 -1.43
N PHE A 17 -4.12 -9.46 -1.36
CA PHE A 17 -3.77 -8.56 -2.46
C PHE A 17 -2.27 -8.63 -2.77
N ALA A 18 -1.38 -8.59 -1.77
CA ALA A 18 0.06 -8.74 -1.99
C ALA A 18 0.39 -10.07 -2.69
N LEU A 19 -0.24 -11.18 -2.28
CA LEU A 19 -0.08 -12.49 -2.93
C LEU A 19 -0.62 -12.49 -4.37
N LEU A 20 -1.75 -11.81 -4.64
CA LEU A 20 -2.26 -11.61 -6.00
C LEU A 20 -1.25 -10.81 -6.86
N PHE A 21 -0.67 -9.75 -6.31
CA PHE A 21 0.37 -8.97 -6.98
C PHE A 21 1.62 -9.81 -7.25
N VAL A 22 2.05 -10.65 -6.31
CA VAL A 22 3.14 -11.63 -6.55
C VAL A 22 2.77 -12.57 -7.70
N GLY A 23 1.56 -13.10 -7.73
CA GLY A 23 1.08 -13.94 -8.83
C GLY A 23 1.11 -13.23 -10.18
N LEU A 24 0.69 -11.96 -10.24
CA LEU A 24 0.75 -11.12 -11.44
C LEU A 24 2.19 -10.79 -11.85
N CYS A 25 3.09 -10.54 -10.90
CA CYS A 25 4.53 -10.37 -11.15
C CYS A 25 5.11 -11.63 -11.79
N VAL A 26 4.86 -12.80 -11.20
CA VAL A 26 5.34 -14.10 -11.70
C VAL A 26 4.78 -14.39 -13.08
N HIS A 27 3.48 -14.18 -13.28
CA HIS A 27 2.85 -14.34 -14.59
C HIS A 27 3.48 -13.41 -15.63
N SER A 28 3.66 -12.12 -15.31
CA SER A 28 4.28 -11.14 -16.22
C SER A 28 5.73 -11.47 -16.54
N LEU A 29 6.47 -12.10 -15.62
CA LEU A 29 7.83 -12.58 -15.87
C LEU A 29 7.85 -13.83 -16.76
N TRP A 30 6.83 -14.69 -16.64
CA TRP A 30 6.77 -15.98 -17.33
C TRP A 30 6.24 -15.89 -18.77
N THR A 31 5.33 -14.96 -19.07
CA THR A 31 4.72 -14.84 -20.41
C THR A 31 5.52 -13.96 -21.38
N HIS A 32 6.82 -13.79 -21.18
CA HIS A 32 7.63 -12.90 -22.00
C HIS A 32 7.99 -13.56 -23.36
N GLU A 33 7.33 -13.13 -24.43
CA GLU A 33 7.83 -13.31 -25.79
C GLU A 33 8.80 -12.17 -26.14
N ALA A 34 9.91 -12.48 -26.82
CA ALA A 34 10.88 -11.48 -27.26
C ALA A 34 10.20 -10.45 -28.18
N GLU A 35 10.38 -9.16 -27.87
CA GLU A 35 9.74 -8.09 -28.64
C GLU A 35 10.39 -7.98 -30.03
N PRO A 36 9.62 -8.05 -31.14
CA PRO A 36 10.17 -7.82 -32.46
C PRO A 36 10.57 -6.34 -32.64
N PRO A 37 11.61 -6.05 -33.45
CA PRO A 37 12.13 -4.70 -33.64
C PRO A 37 11.20 -3.89 -34.56
N THR A 38 10.10 -3.35 -34.04
CA THR A 38 9.16 -2.54 -34.83
C THR A 38 9.02 -1.13 -34.25
N ARG A 39 9.33 -0.11 -35.07
CA ARG A 39 9.51 1.32 -34.69
C ARG A 39 8.23 2.13 -34.41
N GLN A 40 7.03 1.54 -34.37
CA GLN A 40 5.82 2.33 -34.08
C GLN A 40 5.66 2.56 -32.57
N LEU A 41 5.89 3.81 -32.15
CA LEU A 41 5.83 4.31 -30.77
C LEU A 41 4.46 4.16 -30.09
N LEU A 42 3.38 4.03 -30.87
CA LEU A 42 1.99 4.02 -30.40
C LEU A 42 1.22 2.75 -30.78
N ASP A 43 1.90 1.61 -30.88
CA ASP A 43 1.19 0.34 -30.98
C ASP A 43 0.54 -0.02 -29.64
N SER A 44 -0.80 -0.03 -29.62
CA SER A 44 -1.62 -0.44 -28.48
C SER A 44 -1.20 -1.78 -27.86
N ARG A 45 -0.67 -2.70 -28.64
CA ARG A 45 -0.19 -4.01 -28.16
C ARG A 45 1.07 -3.89 -27.32
N ARG A 46 1.98 -2.97 -27.69
CA ARG A 46 3.23 -2.70 -26.96
C ARG A 46 2.99 -1.96 -25.64
N LEU A 47 1.96 -1.12 -25.57
CA LEU A 47 1.62 -0.38 -24.34
C LEU A 47 0.77 -1.19 -23.35
N ARG A 48 0.24 -2.35 -23.75
CA ARG A 48 -0.56 -3.24 -22.89
C ARG A 48 0.10 -3.54 -21.53
N PRO A 49 1.42 -3.84 -21.43
CA PRO A 49 2.07 -4.08 -20.15
C PRO A 49 2.03 -2.86 -19.21
N LEU A 50 2.20 -1.63 -19.73
CA LEU A 50 2.09 -0.41 -18.92
C LEU A 50 0.66 -0.17 -18.43
N LEU A 51 -0.32 -0.42 -19.29
CA LEU A 51 -1.74 -0.31 -18.92
C LEU A 51 -2.06 -1.28 -17.77
N LEU A 52 -1.56 -2.52 -17.83
CA LEU A 52 -1.76 -3.50 -16.76
C LEU A 52 -1.11 -3.05 -15.44
N VAL A 53 0.09 -2.47 -15.48
CA VAL A 53 0.71 -1.88 -14.27
C VAL A 53 -0.12 -0.71 -13.74
N THR A 54 -0.64 0.16 -14.61
CA THR A 54 -1.47 1.31 -14.20
C THR A 54 -2.80 0.86 -13.59
N LEU A 55 -3.41 -0.20 -14.14
CA LEU A 55 -4.58 -0.85 -13.55
C LEU A 55 -4.23 -1.49 -12.20
N GLY A 56 -3.07 -2.14 -12.10
CA GLY A 56 -2.55 -2.68 -10.84
C GLY A 56 -2.36 -1.59 -9.78
N TRP A 57 -1.76 -0.46 -10.15
CA TRP A 57 -1.65 0.73 -9.29
C TRP A 57 -3.01 1.20 -8.81
N THR A 58 -3.99 1.31 -9.72
CA THR A 58 -5.36 1.72 -9.40
C THR A 58 -6.00 0.76 -8.40
N ALA A 59 -5.93 -0.55 -8.66
CA ALA A 59 -6.46 -1.58 -7.78
C ALA A 59 -5.83 -1.54 -6.38
N LEU A 60 -4.51 -1.37 -6.30
CA LEU A 60 -3.79 -1.25 -5.03
C LEU A 60 -4.20 0.00 -4.25
N TYR A 61 -4.29 1.14 -4.94
CA TYR A 61 -4.70 2.41 -4.33
C TYR A 61 -6.13 2.32 -3.73
N PHE A 62 -7.10 1.81 -4.50
CA PHE A 62 -8.46 1.60 -3.99
C PHE A 62 -8.49 0.59 -2.83
N SER A 63 -7.63 -0.43 -2.85
CA SER A 63 -7.49 -1.36 -1.73
C SER A 63 -7.00 -0.67 -0.46
N PHE A 64 -6.07 0.28 -0.58
CA PHE A 64 -5.61 1.08 0.57
C PHE A 64 -6.69 2.03 1.09
N LEU A 65 -7.46 2.67 0.20
CA LEU A 65 -8.61 3.49 0.60
C LEU A 65 -9.66 2.65 1.34
N GLN A 66 -9.95 1.45 0.83
CA GLN A 66 -10.86 0.52 1.49
C GLN A 66 -10.33 0.11 2.88
N GLY A 67 -9.03 -0.19 2.99
CA GLY A 67 -8.40 -0.51 4.27
C GLY A 67 -8.46 0.67 5.26
N GLN A 68 -8.25 1.89 4.79
CA GLN A 68 -8.37 3.11 5.60
C GLN A 68 -9.81 3.30 6.12
N ALA A 69 -10.82 3.09 5.27
CA ALA A 69 -12.22 3.13 5.68
C ALA A 69 -12.56 2.02 6.69
N ALA A 70 -12.14 0.78 6.41
CA ALA A 70 -12.37 -0.37 7.27
C ALA A 70 -11.73 -0.20 8.66
N ALA A 71 -10.51 0.37 8.73
CA ALA A 71 -9.85 0.70 9.99
C ALA A 71 -10.69 1.65 10.85
N ALA A 72 -11.26 2.70 10.25
CA ALA A 72 -12.13 3.63 10.96
C ALA A 72 -13.41 2.95 11.49
N PHE A 73 -14.08 2.13 10.67
CA PHE A 73 -15.26 1.36 11.09
C PHE A 73 -14.95 0.37 12.22
N TRP A 74 -13.82 -0.33 12.12
CA TRP A 74 -13.39 -1.29 13.13
C TRP A 74 -13.13 -0.63 14.47
N VAL A 75 -12.36 0.46 14.50
CA VAL A 75 -12.06 1.21 15.72
C VAL A 75 -13.33 1.80 16.33
N HIS A 76 -14.25 2.30 15.50
CA HIS A 76 -15.53 2.80 15.96
C HIS A 76 -16.36 1.70 16.64
N LYS A 77 -16.45 0.51 16.04
CA LYS A 77 -17.12 -0.65 16.63
C LYS A 77 -16.51 -1.02 17.98
N LEU A 78 -15.19 -1.14 18.08
CA LEU A 78 -14.50 -1.47 19.32
C LEU A 78 -14.76 -0.45 20.44
N ARG A 79 -14.74 0.85 20.11
CA ARG A 79 -15.01 1.91 21.09
C ARG A 79 -16.46 1.87 21.59
N ARG A 80 -17.42 1.58 20.71
CA ARG A 80 -18.83 1.40 21.11
C ARG A 80 -19.02 0.20 22.03
N GLU A 81 -18.40 -0.93 21.71
CA GLU A 81 -18.46 -2.14 22.55
C GLU A 81 -17.80 -1.93 23.91
N ALA A 82 -16.70 -1.18 23.98
CA ALA A 82 -16.04 -0.83 25.24
C ALA A 82 -16.87 0.14 26.09
N ALA A 83 -17.55 1.11 25.47
CA ALA A 83 -18.42 2.05 26.17
C ALA A 83 -19.67 1.35 26.76
N GLY A 84 -20.23 0.37 26.06
CA GLY A 84 -21.39 -0.40 26.55
C GLY A 84 -21.10 -1.38 27.70
N LYS A 85 -19.82 -1.58 28.07
CA LYS A 85 -19.40 -2.46 29.17
C LYS A 85 -19.03 -1.71 30.45
N LYS A 86 -19.07 -0.38 30.46
CA LYS A 86 -18.82 0.41 31.67
C LYS A 86 -20.13 0.62 32.42
N ASP A 87 -20.31 -0.08 33.54
CA ASP A 87 -21.43 0.10 34.49
C ASP A 87 -21.29 1.36 35.37
N GLU A 88 -20.27 2.21 35.15
CA GLU A 88 -20.07 3.44 35.93
C GLU A 88 -20.81 4.65 35.33
N PRO A 89 -21.46 5.47 36.17
CA PRO A 89 -22.13 6.70 35.74
C PRO A 89 -21.09 7.67 35.20
N SER A 90 -21.00 7.74 33.87
CA SER A 90 -20.03 8.58 33.20
C SER A 90 -20.46 10.07 33.29
N PRO A 91 -19.53 11.02 33.44
CA PRO A 91 -19.84 12.45 33.61
C PRO A 91 -20.65 13.00 32.42
N PRO A 92 -21.41 14.10 32.56
CA PRO A 92 -22.42 14.55 31.58
C PRO A 92 -21.93 14.84 30.15
N ARG A 93 -20.62 14.85 29.89
CA ARG A 93 -20.04 14.87 28.53
C ARG A 93 -20.00 13.51 27.83
N ALA A 94 -20.20 12.41 28.56
CA ALA A 94 -20.12 11.03 28.08
C ALA A 94 -21.42 10.51 27.44
N ASN A 95 -22.52 11.27 27.51
CA ASN A 95 -23.81 10.89 26.94
C ASN A 95 -23.98 11.27 25.46
N ARG A 96 -22.95 11.79 24.78
CA ARG A 96 -23.04 11.94 23.32
C ARG A 96 -22.79 10.58 22.68
N PRO A 97 -23.67 10.12 21.78
CA PRO A 97 -23.37 8.93 20.99
C PRO A 97 -22.01 9.16 20.31
N LEU A 98 -21.09 8.20 20.48
CA LEU A 98 -19.82 8.20 19.77
C LEU A 98 -20.15 8.26 18.28
N GLU A 99 -20.02 9.44 17.70
CA GLU A 99 -20.35 9.65 16.30
C GLU A 99 -19.22 9.09 15.44
N PHE A 100 -19.56 8.43 14.33
CA PHE A 100 -18.55 7.90 13.41
C PHE A 100 -17.64 9.02 12.89
N ALA A 101 -18.18 10.22 12.69
CA ALA A 101 -17.43 11.39 12.28
C ALA A 101 -16.31 11.76 13.27
N HIS A 102 -16.51 11.60 14.58
CA HIS A 102 -15.48 11.86 15.58
C HIS A 102 -14.33 10.85 15.53
N VAL A 103 -14.62 9.57 15.24
CA VAL A 103 -13.56 8.54 15.09
C VAL A 103 -12.81 8.73 13.78
N LYS A 104 -13.51 9.10 12.72
CA LYS A 104 -12.92 9.27 11.39
C LYS A 104 -12.20 10.61 11.23
N TYR A 105 -12.68 11.71 11.81
CA TYR A 105 -12.14 13.06 11.55
C TYR A 105 -11.74 13.84 12.81
N GLY A 106 -12.00 13.30 14.01
CA GLY A 106 -11.68 13.97 15.26
C GLY A 106 -10.22 13.83 15.69
N GLN A 107 -9.84 14.59 16.71
CA GLN A 107 -8.49 14.56 17.31
C GLN A 107 -8.07 13.17 17.81
N GLU A 108 -9.02 12.30 18.17
CA GLU A 108 -8.74 10.95 18.65
C GLU A 108 -8.41 9.94 17.53
N ARG A 109 -8.42 10.37 16.27
CA ARG A 109 -8.02 9.56 15.10
C ARG A 109 -6.57 9.08 15.22
N SER A 110 -5.68 9.93 15.75
CA SER A 110 -4.24 9.63 15.92
C SER A 110 -3.95 8.61 17.03
N ASN A 111 -4.88 8.41 17.98
CA ASN A 111 -4.68 7.50 19.10
C ASN A 111 -4.84 6.02 18.72
N SER A 112 -5.34 5.72 17.52
CA SER A 112 -5.40 4.35 17.00
C SER A 112 -4.25 4.10 16.04
N GLY A 113 -3.30 3.25 16.45
CA GLY A 113 -2.19 2.85 15.58
C GLY A 113 -2.64 2.21 14.27
N LEU A 114 -3.80 1.53 14.24
CA LEU A 114 -4.37 0.97 13.01
C LEU A 114 -4.81 2.06 12.02
N ILE A 115 -5.49 3.11 12.50
CA ILE A 115 -5.90 4.22 11.63
C ILE A 115 -4.65 4.97 11.15
N PHE A 116 -3.71 5.23 12.05
CA PHE A 116 -2.45 5.88 11.72
C PHE A 116 -1.64 5.11 10.66
N THR A 117 -1.50 3.79 10.80
CA THR A 117 -0.80 2.95 9.81
C THR A 117 -1.49 3.00 8.45
N MET A 118 -2.82 2.91 8.39
CA MET A 118 -3.54 2.99 7.11
C MET A 118 -3.48 4.39 6.48
N ASP A 119 -3.57 5.45 7.28
CA ASP A 119 -3.42 6.83 6.82
C ASP A 119 -2.04 7.08 6.22
N ARG A 120 -0.98 6.59 6.88
CA ARG A 120 0.39 6.67 6.36
C ARG A 120 0.60 5.79 5.13
N THR A 121 -0.11 4.66 5.01
CA THR A 121 -0.05 3.80 3.82
C THR A 121 -0.64 4.50 2.60
N VAL A 122 -1.82 5.11 2.72
CA VAL A 122 -2.45 5.89 1.64
C VAL A 122 -1.61 7.12 1.31
N GLY A 123 -1.19 7.88 2.33
CA GLY A 123 -0.38 9.08 2.14
C GLY A 123 0.93 8.78 1.40
N ASN A 124 1.65 7.74 1.83
CA ASN A 124 2.90 7.35 1.18
C ASN A 124 2.69 6.87 -0.27
N MET A 125 1.61 6.15 -0.56
CA MET A 125 1.26 5.76 -1.93
C MET A 125 1.06 7.00 -2.83
N LEU A 126 0.33 8.01 -2.33
CA LEU A 126 0.07 9.25 -3.08
C LEU A 126 1.33 10.11 -3.26
N GLU A 127 2.16 10.26 -2.24
CA GLU A 127 3.44 10.98 -2.31
C GLU A 127 4.34 10.43 -3.44
N GLN A 128 4.28 9.12 -3.67
CA GLN A 128 5.18 8.41 -4.59
C GLN A 128 4.55 8.17 -5.97
N THR A 129 3.25 8.40 -6.12
CA THR A 129 2.50 8.16 -7.34
C THR A 129 2.97 9.04 -8.51
N PRO A 130 3.11 10.38 -8.36
CA PRO A 130 3.52 11.22 -9.49
C PRO A 130 4.85 10.80 -10.11
N PRO A 131 5.96 10.62 -9.35
CA PRO A 131 7.22 10.23 -9.96
C PRO A 131 7.19 8.79 -10.48
N PHE A 132 6.43 7.88 -9.84
CA PHE A 132 6.24 6.52 -10.33
C PHE A 132 5.55 6.47 -11.69
N LEU A 133 4.36 7.05 -11.81
CA LEU A 133 3.60 7.03 -13.06
C LEU A 133 4.38 7.73 -14.18
N LEU A 134 5.02 8.87 -13.87
CA LEU A 134 5.88 9.55 -14.84
C LEU A 134 7.02 8.65 -15.32
N SER A 135 7.72 7.99 -14.40
CA SER A 135 8.86 7.13 -14.75
C SER A 135 8.50 5.93 -15.62
N ILE A 136 7.40 5.21 -15.31
CA ILE A 136 7.01 4.02 -16.08
C ILE A 136 6.56 4.40 -17.49
N TRP A 137 5.85 5.52 -17.64
CA TRP A 137 5.33 5.97 -18.93
C TRP A 137 6.44 6.55 -19.80
N LEU A 138 7.34 7.38 -19.25
CA LEU A 138 8.50 7.86 -19.98
C LEU A 138 9.40 6.69 -20.41
N HIS A 139 9.76 5.79 -19.51
CA HIS A 139 10.59 4.64 -19.85
C HIS A 139 9.92 3.73 -20.88
N GLY A 140 8.62 3.47 -20.75
CA GLY A 140 7.93 2.62 -21.72
C GLY A 140 7.78 3.25 -23.10
N LEU A 141 7.64 4.57 -23.19
CA LEU A 141 7.55 5.28 -24.47
C LEU A 141 8.91 5.43 -25.16
N PHE A 142 9.97 5.71 -24.40
CA PHE A 142 11.29 6.07 -24.95
C PHE A 142 12.31 4.94 -24.94
N ALA A 143 12.18 3.93 -24.07
CA ALA A 143 13.14 2.84 -23.97
C ALA A 143 12.49 1.47 -24.20
N SER A 144 11.70 0.98 -23.23
CA SER A 144 11.16 -0.39 -23.29
C SER A 144 9.88 -0.57 -22.46
N PRO A 145 8.73 -0.83 -23.10
CA PRO A 145 7.49 -1.12 -22.39
C PRO A 145 7.56 -2.32 -21.44
N SER A 146 8.28 -3.37 -21.84
CA SER A 146 8.40 -4.61 -21.07
C SER A 146 9.28 -4.42 -19.83
N THR A 147 10.33 -3.61 -19.92
CA THR A 147 11.22 -3.29 -18.80
C THR A 147 10.51 -2.36 -17.82
N ALA A 148 9.83 -1.32 -18.31
CA ALA A 148 8.98 -0.46 -17.49
C ALA A 148 7.93 -1.28 -16.72
N ALA A 149 7.28 -2.24 -17.38
CA ALA A 149 6.26 -3.06 -16.74
C ALA A 149 6.81 -3.95 -15.62
N ARG A 150 7.97 -4.60 -15.84
CA ARG A 150 8.63 -5.43 -14.82
C ARG A 150 8.95 -4.65 -13.55
N PHE A 151 9.63 -3.52 -13.71
CA PHE A 151 9.95 -2.64 -12.59
C PHE A 151 8.70 -2.02 -11.97
N GLY A 152 7.68 -1.73 -12.79
CA GLY A 152 6.36 -1.29 -12.35
C GLY A 152 5.69 -2.26 -11.38
N TRP A 153 5.64 -3.54 -11.74
CA TRP A 153 5.10 -4.60 -10.90
C TRP A 153 5.91 -4.81 -9.61
N MET A 154 7.24 -4.78 -9.69
CA MET A 154 8.11 -4.83 -8.50
C MET A 154 7.83 -3.66 -7.54
N TRP A 155 7.67 -2.45 -8.08
CA TRP A 155 7.33 -1.28 -7.28
C TRP A 155 5.96 -1.45 -6.60
N LEU A 156 4.95 -1.97 -7.31
CA LEU A 156 3.63 -2.25 -6.73
C LEU A 156 3.68 -3.28 -5.60
N LEU A 157 4.48 -4.34 -5.77
CA LEU A 157 4.70 -5.33 -4.72
C LEU A 157 5.32 -4.71 -3.46
N LEU A 158 6.34 -3.86 -3.63
CA LEU A 158 6.93 -3.12 -2.52
C LEU A 158 5.86 -2.28 -1.80
N ARG A 159 5.02 -1.55 -2.55
CA ARG A 159 3.93 -0.78 -1.93
C ARG A 159 2.91 -1.65 -1.21
N ALA A 160 2.53 -2.80 -1.76
CA ALA A 160 1.63 -3.73 -1.10
C ALA A 160 2.18 -4.22 0.26
N CYS A 161 3.51 -4.32 0.40
CA CYS A 161 4.19 -4.68 1.65
C CYS A 161 4.32 -3.51 2.65
N TYR A 162 4.15 -2.26 2.21
CA TYR A 162 4.31 -1.07 3.06
C TYR A 162 3.49 -1.07 4.37
N PRO A 163 2.17 -1.37 4.39
CA PRO A 163 1.40 -1.36 5.64
C PRO A 163 1.92 -2.37 6.68
N ILE A 164 2.50 -3.48 6.21
CA ILE A 164 3.12 -4.50 7.07
C ILE A 164 4.45 -3.96 7.61
N ALA A 165 5.25 -3.34 6.74
CA ALA A 165 6.55 -2.75 7.11
C ALA A 165 6.43 -1.53 8.04
N PHE A 166 5.31 -0.79 7.96
CA PHE A 166 5.01 0.38 8.81
C PHE A 166 4.24 0.00 10.09
N ALA A 167 3.93 -1.28 10.32
CA ALA A 167 3.02 -1.71 11.38
C ALA A 167 3.29 -1.03 12.74
N HIS A 168 2.27 -0.41 13.32
CA HIS A 168 2.40 0.32 14.59
C HIS A 168 2.56 -0.65 15.78
N PRO A 169 3.29 -0.28 16.85
CA PRO A 169 3.46 -1.11 18.05
C PRO A 169 2.17 -1.65 18.68
N SER A 170 1.05 -0.95 18.47
CA SER A 170 -0.27 -1.35 18.96
C SER A 170 -0.97 -2.42 18.12
N MET A 171 -0.44 -2.84 16.97
CA MET A 171 -1.09 -3.78 16.04
C MET A 171 -0.55 -5.22 16.17
N SER A 172 0.74 -5.40 16.48
CA SER A 172 1.32 -6.74 16.71
C SER A 172 2.65 -6.65 17.47
N PRO A 173 2.71 -7.13 18.73
CA PRO A 173 3.95 -7.16 19.50
C PRO A 173 5.05 -8.01 18.86
N ALA A 174 4.69 -9.03 18.09
CA ALA A 174 5.63 -9.96 17.46
C ALA A 174 6.35 -9.33 16.24
N LEU A 175 5.60 -8.70 15.34
CA LEU A 175 6.17 -8.02 14.17
C LEU A 175 7.00 -6.79 14.59
N TRP A 176 6.47 -6.00 15.53
CA TRP A 176 7.19 -4.85 16.08
C TRP A 176 8.44 -5.27 16.88
N GLY A 177 8.37 -6.39 17.60
CA GLY A 177 9.50 -6.96 18.33
C GLY A 177 10.63 -7.41 17.41
N ALA A 178 10.30 -8.04 16.28
CA ALA A 178 11.28 -8.42 15.25
C ALA A 178 11.95 -7.19 14.62
N GLN A 179 11.18 -6.14 14.31
CA GLN A 179 11.70 -4.87 13.79
C GLN A 179 12.71 -4.21 14.73
N ARG A 180 12.43 -4.16 16.05
CA ARG A 180 13.36 -3.56 17.01
C ARG A 180 14.63 -4.39 17.23
N ARG A 181 14.54 -5.73 17.21
CA ARG A 181 15.71 -6.61 17.40
C ARG A 181 16.76 -6.46 16.32
N LEU A 182 16.34 -6.19 15.08
CA LEU A 182 17.26 -6.03 13.96
C LEU A 182 17.80 -4.59 13.81
N GLY A 183 17.28 -3.61 14.56
CA GLY A 183 17.73 -2.22 14.49
C GLY A 183 17.45 -1.52 13.15
N ILE A 184 16.76 -2.16 12.22
CA ILE A 184 16.50 -1.66 10.87
C ILE A 184 15.00 -1.38 10.70
N SER A 185 14.67 -0.19 10.21
CA SER A 185 13.31 0.17 9.85
C SER A 185 12.88 -0.65 8.62
N TRP A 186 11.85 -1.50 8.77
CA TRP A 186 11.31 -2.29 7.66
C TRP A 186 10.78 -1.41 6.53
N VAL A 187 10.34 -0.20 6.88
CA VAL A 187 9.93 0.84 5.92
C VAL A 187 11.08 1.16 4.95
N ASN A 188 12.34 1.14 5.40
CA ASN A 188 13.48 1.43 4.54
C ASN A 188 13.67 0.35 3.47
N PHE A 189 13.48 -0.92 3.80
CA PHE A 189 13.59 -2.02 2.84
C PHE A 189 12.53 -1.98 1.74
N VAL A 190 11.41 -1.32 2.00
CA VAL A 190 10.35 -1.12 1.01
C VAL A 190 10.58 0.17 0.21
N THR A 191 10.95 1.25 0.91
CA THR A 191 10.96 2.60 0.36
C THR A 191 12.21 2.86 -0.49
N TRP A 192 13.39 2.44 -0.04
CA TRP A 192 14.63 2.69 -0.78
C TRP A 192 14.69 1.98 -2.13
N PRO A 193 14.35 0.68 -2.24
CA PRO A 193 14.30 0.03 -3.56
C PRO A 193 13.24 0.66 -4.46
N SER A 194 12.13 1.14 -3.91
CA SER A 194 11.11 1.84 -4.69
C SER A 194 11.66 3.14 -5.30
N TYR A 195 12.50 3.89 -4.59
CA TYR A 195 13.20 5.05 -5.15
C TYR A 195 14.19 4.65 -6.23
N GLY A 196 14.96 3.59 -5.99
CA GLY A 196 15.91 3.06 -6.97
C GLY A 196 15.22 2.68 -8.29
N ILE A 197 14.04 2.06 -8.22
CA ILE A 197 13.23 1.74 -9.40
C ILE A 197 12.84 3.01 -10.17
N VAL A 198 12.26 4.00 -9.49
CA VAL A 198 11.78 5.23 -10.14
C VAL A 198 12.93 6.00 -10.81
N TRP A 199 14.03 6.20 -10.09
CA TRP A 199 15.20 6.91 -10.63
C TRP A 199 15.90 6.11 -11.73
N GLY A 200 16.01 4.79 -11.58
CA GLY A 200 16.58 3.92 -12.60
C GLY A 200 15.79 4.01 -13.91
N LEU A 201 14.46 3.94 -13.84
CA LEU A 201 13.59 4.09 -15.01
C LEU A 201 13.71 5.48 -15.65
N LEU A 202 13.77 6.55 -14.86
CA LEU A 202 13.93 7.91 -15.38
C LEU A 202 15.27 8.13 -16.09
N VAL A 203 16.37 7.69 -15.48
CA VAL A 203 17.71 7.85 -16.05
C VAL A 203 17.85 7.05 -17.34
N SER A 204 17.43 5.78 -17.35
CA SER A 204 17.54 4.97 -18.56
C SER A 204 16.63 5.48 -19.68
N ALA A 205 15.45 6.05 -19.35
CA ALA A 205 14.59 6.69 -20.35
C ALA A 205 15.26 7.87 -21.06
N THR A 206 16.23 8.53 -20.41
CA THR A 206 16.98 9.64 -21.03
C THR A 206 18.25 9.22 -21.76
N LEU A 207 18.79 8.04 -21.46
CA LEU A 207 20.07 7.56 -22.01
C LEU A 207 19.88 6.61 -23.20
N ASP A 208 18.76 5.86 -23.23
CA ASP A 208 18.48 4.83 -24.23
C ASP A 208 17.48 5.28 -25.32
N GLY A 209 17.03 6.54 -25.27
CA GLY A 209 16.03 7.14 -26.18
C GLY A 209 16.60 7.85 -27.41
#